data_AF-A0A243QRB4-F1
#
_entry.id   AF-A0A243QRB4-F1
#
_cell.length_a   1.000
_cell.length_b   1.000
_cell.length_c   1.000
_cell.angle_alpha   90.00
_cell.angle_beta   90.00
_cell.angle_gamma   90.00
#
_symmetry.space_group_name_H-M   'P 1'
#
loop_
_entity.id
_entity.type
_entity.pdbx_description
1 polymer ?
#
loop_
_entity_poly.entity_id
_entity_poly.type
_entity_poly.pdbx_seq_one_letter_code
_entity_poly.pdbx_strand_id
1 'polypeptide(L)'
;AQTVMYHPQVPPTRHADFYRLNARNRVWLARRNLPWPLAALYLLNWIALTLIRERSGTALRAWFKGFTEGLREPAGERRPMGWKTAWRMLRLGRPPIV
;
A
#
# COMPACT_ATOMS: atom_id res chain seq x y z
N ALA A 1 11.77 -8.32 -42.28
CA ALA A 1 10.89 -8.92 -41.26
C ALA A 1 10.93 -8.05 -40.01
N GLN A 2 9.78 -7.61 -39.46
CA GLN A 2 9.74 -6.85 -38.22
C GLN A 2 9.66 -7.82 -37.04
N THR A 3 10.64 -7.78 -36.15
CA THR A 3 10.68 -8.64 -34.97
C THR A 3 9.83 -8.00 -33.87
N VAL A 4 8.63 -8.54 -33.65
CA VAL A 4 7.72 -8.07 -32.60
C VAL A 4 8.07 -8.78 -31.29
N MET A 5 8.54 -8.02 -30.30
CA MET A 5 8.82 -8.53 -28.96
C MET A 5 7.56 -8.43 -28.09
N TYR A 6 6.97 -9.56 -27.70
CA TYR A 6 5.88 -9.62 -26.74
C TYR A 6 6.44 -9.79 -25.33
N HIS A 7 6.16 -8.85 -24.42
CA HIS A 7 6.43 -9.06 -23.00
C HIS A 7 5.29 -9.89 -22.41
N PRO A 8 5.55 -11.12 -21.93
CA PRO A 8 4.51 -11.92 -21.30
C PRO A 8 4.01 -11.21 -20.04
N GLN A 9 2.70 -11.01 -19.95
CA GLN A 9 2.07 -10.48 -18.74
C GLN A 9 2.09 -11.54 -17.66
N VAL A 10 3.18 -11.59 -16.91
CA VAL A 10 3.33 -12.49 -15.77
C VAL A 10 2.76 -11.80 -14.52
N PRO A 11 1.72 -12.34 -13.88
CA PRO A 11 1.15 -11.72 -12.69
C PRO A 11 2.15 -11.81 -11.51
N PRO A 12 2.45 -10.68 -10.85
CA PRO A 12 3.42 -10.64 -9.74
C PRO A 12 2.90 -11.32 -8.47
N THR A 13 1.60 -11.61 -8.40
CA THR A 13 0.94 -12.33 -7.30
C THR A 13 1.41 -13.77 -7.12
N ARG A 14 2.19 -14.31 -8.06
CA ARG A 14 2.79 -15.65 -7.97
C ARG A 14 3.83 -15.81 -6.86
N HIS A 15 4.38 -14.70 -6.33
CA HIS A 15 5.40 -14.72 -5.29
C HIS A 15 4.86 -14.20 -3.96
N ALA A 16 5.10 -14.93 -2.87
CA ALA A 16 4.72 -14.50 -1.52
C ALA A 16 5.37 -13.15 -1.13
N ASP A 17 6.57 -12.88 -1.65
CA ASP A 17 7.30 -11.63 -1.43
C ASP A 17 6.57 -10.40 -1.98
N PHE A 18 5.74 -10.56 -3.01
CA PHE A 18 4.89 -9.49 -3.51
C PHE A 18 3.97 -8.97 -2.40
N TYR A 19 3.30 -9.86 -1.66
CA TYR A 19 2.42 -9.47 -0.56
C TYR A 19 3.18 -8.78 0.57
N ARG A 20 4.40 -9.23 0.89
CA ARG A 20 5.26 -8.60 1.92
C ARG A 20 5.68 -7.19 1.52
N LEU A 21 6.25 -7.02 0.31
CA LEU A 21 6.73 -5.74 -0.18
C LEU A 21 5.59 -4.75 -0.42
N ASN A 22 4.44 -5.23 -0.90
CA ASN A 22 3.27 -4.39 -1.11
C ASN A 22 2.75 -3.83 0.23
N ALA A 23 2.66 -4.67 1.28
CA ALA A 23 2.31 -4.23 2.63
C ALA A 23 3.29 -3.17 3.15
N ARG A 24 4.61 -3.44 3.08
CA ARG A 24 5.65 -2.53 3.58
C ARG A 24 5.60 -1.18 2.87
N ASN A 25 5.49 -1.18 1.54
CA ASN A 25 5.46 0.04 0.73
C ASN A 25 4.23 0.90 1.03
N ARG A 26 3.05 0.29 1.26
CA ARG A 26 1.84 1.03 1.64
C ARG A 26 1.98 1.69 3.01
N VAL A 27 2.57 1.00 3.99
CA VAL A 27 2.85 1.57 5.31
C VAL A 27 3.79 2.76 5.21
N TRP A 28 4.86 2.63 4.43
CA TRP A 28 5.81 3.73 4.23
C TRP A 28 5.19 4.92 3.51
N LEU A 29 4.40 4.69 2.46
CA LEU A 29 3.65 5.75 1.78
C LEU A 29 2.74 6.50 2.75
N ALA A 30 1.96 5.77 3.55
CA ALA A 30 1.03 6.34 4.52
C ALA A 30 1.77 7.16 5.59
N ARG A 31 2.85 6.61 6.17
CA ARG A 31 3.62 7.27 7.24
C ARG A 31 4.38 8.50 6.78
N ARG A 32 4.86 8.51 5.53
CA ARG A 32 5.65 9.62 4.96
C ARG A 32 4.77 10.78 4.47
N ASN A 33 3.65 10.45 3.81
CA ASN A 33 2.88 11.44 3.05
C ASN A 33 1.57 11.86 3.74
N LEU A 34 0.96 11.01 4.57
CA LEU A 34 -0.31 11.34 5.22
C LEU A 34 -0.12 11.79 6.69
N PRO A 35 -1.00 12.68 7.19
CA PRO A 35 -1.10 12.93 8.62
C PRO A 35 -1.52 11.64 9.34
N TRP A 36 -1.02 11.45 10.56
CA TRP A 36 -1.15 10.20 11.34
C TRP A 36 -2.57 9.60 11.37
N PRO A 37 -3.65 10.38 11.56
CA PRO A 37 -5.01 9.82 11.56
C PRO A 37 -5.44 9.27 10.19
N LEU A 38 -5.15 10.00 9.11
CA LEU A 38 -5.47 9.54 7.74
C LEU A 38 -4.61 8.33 7.37
N ALA A 39 -3.35 8.30 7.80
CA ALA A 39 -2.46 7.16 7.61
C ALA A 39 -3.03 5.89 8.28
N ALA A 40 -3.51 6.00 9.52
CA ALA A 40 -4.13 4.87 10.24
C ALA A 40 -5.40 4.37 9.54
N LEU A 41 -6.30 5.27 9.13
CA LEU A 41 -7.53 4.91 8.41
C LEU A 41 -7.23 4.24 7.06
N TYR A 42 -6.27 4.77 6.30
CA TYR A 42 -5.84 4.19 5.03
C TYR A 42 -5.31 2.76 5.21
N LEU A 43 -4.49 2.53 6.24
CA LEU A 43 -3.94 1.22 6.53
C LEU A 43 -5.01 0.24 7.00
N LEU A 44 -5.95 0.67 7.84
CA LEU A 44 -7.09 -0.15 8.26
C LEU A 44 -7.96 -0.56 7.06
N ASN A 45 -8.24 0.35 6.13
CA ASN A 45 -9.02 -0.02 4.94
C ASN A 45 -8.29 -1.05 4.08
N TRP A 46 -6.97 -0.92 3.94
CA TRP A 46 -6.17 -1.93 3.23
C TRP A 46 -6.12 -3.28 3.94
N ILE A 47 -6.11 -3.30 5.28
CA ILE A 47 -6.25 -4.55 6.05
C ILE A 47 -7.59 -5.21 5.71
N ALA A 48 -8.68 -4.46 5.79
CA ALA A 48 -10.03 -4.96 5.51
C ALA A 48 -10.15 -5.49 4.07
N LEU A 49 -9.70 -4.71 3.08
CA LEU A 49 -9.69 -5.12 1.67
C LEU A 49 -8.85 -6.37 1.43
N THR A 50 -7.69 -6.49 2.09
CA THR A 50 -6.82 -7.66 1.95
C THR A 50 -7.47 -8.90 2.55
N LEU A 51 -8.12 -8.78 3.73
CA LEU A 51 -8.86 -9.87 4.35
C LEU A 51 -10.07 -10.32 3.51
N ILE A 52 -10.75 -9.38 2.86
CA ILE A 52 -11.90 -9.69 1.99
C ILE A 52 -11.44 -10.35 0.68
N ARG A 53 -10.36 -9.84 0.07
CA ARG A 53 -9.89 -10.25 -1.26
C ARG A 53 -9.02 -11.49 -1.23
N GLU A 54 -8.21 -11.67 -0.19
CA GLU A 54 -7.23 -12.73 -0.09
C GLU A 54 -7.61 -13.70 1.03
N ARG A 55 -8.13 -14.88 0.67
CA ARG A 55 -8.45 -15.96 1.65
C ARG A 55 -7.28 -16.92 1.90
N SER A 56 -6.14 -16.67 1.29
CA SER A 56 -4.91 -17.43 1.45
C SER A 56 -4.22 -17.10 2.78
N GLY A 57 -4.21 -18.06 3.72
CA GLY A 57 -3.58 -17.88 5.03
C GLY A 57 -2.06 -17.64 4.96
N THR A 58 -1.38 -18.18 3.95
CA THR A 58 0.07 -17.97 3.73
C THR A 58 0.35 -16.56 3.21
N ALA A 59 -0.48 -16.05 2.29
CA ALA A 59 -0.39 -14.68 1.78
C ALA A 59 -0.67 -13.65 2.89
N LEU A 60 -1.70 -13.89 3.72
CA LEU A 60 -2.03 -13.04 4.86
C LEU A 60 -0.88 -12.97 5.87
N ARG A 61 -0.25 -14.09 6.23
CA ARG A 61 0.91 -14.08 7.13
C ARG A 61 2.09 -13.28 6.55
N ALA A 62 2.39 -13.45 5.26
CA ALA A 62 3.43 -12.69 4.58
C ALA A 62 3.11 -11.17 4.56
N TRP A 63 1.84 -10.82 4.35
CA TRP A 63 1.35 -9.45 4.37
C TRP A 63 1.46 -8.81 5.77
N PHE A 64 0.98 -9.49 6.82
CA PHE A 64 1.10 -9.02 8.21
C PHE A 64 2.57 -8.87 8.66
N LYS A 65 3.44 -9.78 8.21
CA LYS A 65 4.89 -9.65 8.45
C LYS A 65 5.46 -8.38 7.79
N GLY A 66 5.14 -8.12 6.52
CA GLY A 66 5.55 -6.88 5.84
C GLY A 66 4.95 -5.61 6.46
N PHE A 67 3.73 -5.69 7.01
CA PHE A 67 3.08 -4.59 7.71
C PHE A 67 3.78 -4.24 9.04
N THR A 68 4.12 -5.26 9.84
CA THR A 68 4.84 -5.06 11.11
C THR A 68 6.28 -4.59 10.88
N GLU A 69 6.96 -5.11 9.85
CA GLU A 69 8.26 -4.60 9.39
C GLU A 69 8.16 -3.11 9.00
N GLY A 70 7.16 -2.72 8.20
CA GLY A 70 6.97 -1.33 7.79
C GLY A 70 6.61 -0.36 8.92
N LEU A 71 6.01 -0.86 10.01
CA LEU A 71 5.73 -0.09 11.22
C LEU A 71 6.95 0.04 12.12
N ARG A 72 7.73 -1.03 12.28
CA ARG A 72 8.95 -1.04 13.10
C ARG A 72 10.09 -0.25 12.48
N GLU A 73 10.27 -0.34 11.16
CA GLU A 73 11.35 0.39 10.49
C GLU A 73 11.01 1.89 10.39
N PRO A 74 11.98 2.79 10.66
CA PRO A 74 11.78 4.21 10.44
C PRO A 74 11.58 4.47 8.95
N ALA A 75 10.41 4.97 8.56
CA ALA A 75 10.01 5.20 7.17
C ALA A 75 10.73 6.40 6.50
N GLY A 76 11.93 6.77 6.95
CA GLY A 76 12.66 7.93 6.46
C GLY A 76 12.02 9.28 6.81
N GLU A 77 12.49 10.34 6.15
CA GLU A 77 12.06 11.72 6.38
C GLU A 77 10.54 11.88 6.11
N ARG A 78 9.82 12.47 7.07
CA ARG A 78 8.37 12.69 6.98
C ARG A 78 8.09 14.08 6.42
N ARG A 79 7.29 14.12 5.35
CA ARG A 79 6.79 15.37 4.75
C ARG A 79 5.26 15.26 4.68
N PRO A 80 4.56 15.36 5.83
CA PRO A 80 3.13 15.15 5.87
C PRO A 80 2.43 16.22 5.03
N MET A 81 1.51 15.77 4.19
CA MET A 81 0.65 16.66 3.43
C MET A 81 -0.26 17.43 4.41
N GLY A 82 -0.40 18.74 4.18
CA GLY A 82 -1.27 19.58 5.01
C GLY A 82 -2.73 19.13 4.93
N TRP A 83 -3.45 19.19 6.05
CA TRP A 83 -4.87 18.84 6.13
C TRP A 83 -5.73 19.59 5.10
N LYS A 84 -5.39 20.85 4.79
CA LYS A 84 -6.04 21.64 3.74
C LYS A 84 -5.92 20.99 2.37
N THR A 85 -4.76 20.41 2.05
CA THR A 85 -4.52 19.72 0.77
C THR A 85 -5.30 18.41 0.72
N ALA A 86 -5.29 17.62 1.81
CA ALA A 86 -6.10 16.41 1.91
C ALA A 86 -7.60 16.69 1.72
N TRP A 87 -8.10 17.76 2.34
CA TRP A 87 -9.49 18.20 2.18
C TRP A 87 -9.80 18.68 0.76
N ARG A 88 -8.87 19.43 0.14
CA ARG A 88 -9.01 19.87 -1.26
C ARG A 88 -9.04 18.69 -2.22
N MET A 89 -8.20 17.67 -2.00
CA MET A 89 -8.18 16.43 -2.77
C MET A 89 -9.48 15.64 -2.63
N LEU A 90 -10.00 15.53 -1.39
CA LEU A 90 -11.31 14.93 -1.14
C LEU A 90 -12.43 15.66 -1.90
N ARG A 91 -12.45 16.99 -1.84
CA ARG A 91 -13.45 17.82 -2.55
C ARG A 91 -13.35 17.72 -4.08
N LEU A 92 -12.15 17.45 -4.60
CA LEU A 92 -11.90 17.22 -6.03
C LEU A 92 -12.20 15.77 -6.46
N GLY A 93 -12.76 14.94 -5.59
CA GLY A 93 -13.09 13.53 -5.89
C GLY A 93 -11.87 12.61 -5.98
N ARG A 94 -10.71 13.07 -5.50
CA ARG A 94 -9.48 12.26 -5.41
C ARG A 94 -9.08 12.10 -3.94
N PRO A 95 -9.91 11.45 -3.11
CA PRO A 95 -9.59 11.31 -1.70
C PRO A 95 -8.22 10.64 -1.55
N PRO A 96 -7.38 11.13 -0.61
CA PRO A 96 -6.09 10.48 -0.31
C PRO A 96 -6.27 9.12 0.37
N ILE A 97 -7.51 8.72 0.64
CA ILE A 97 -7.93 7.45 1.20
C ILE A 97 -8.86 6.78 0.17
N VAL A 98 -8.57 5.51 -0.15
CA VAL A 98 -9.45 4.62 -0.92
C VAL A 98 -10.48 4.02 0.01
#